data_AF-A0A224VLA1-F1
#
_entry.id   AF-A0A224VLA1-F1
#
_cell.length_a   1.000
_cell.length_b   1.000
_cell.length_c   1.000
_cell.angle_alpha   90.00
_cell.angle_beta   90.00
_cell.angle_gamma   90.00
#
_symmetry.space_group_name_H-M   'P 1'
#
loop_
_entity.id
_entity.type
_entity.pdbx_description
1 polymer ?
#
loop_
_entity_poly.entity_id
_entity_poly.type
_entity_poly.pdbx_seq_one_letter_code
_entity_poly.pdbx_strand_id
1 'polypeptide(L)'
;MKRSIIFKWLLSLSILLGIAVMQPTAVSAKTTAAKTSSTQTLTKASYRAVSGYLYSSAKLTKKVHNADNYPLTTFYAYKSANIQRANGNRAVYYYVRNGNGKVSGWLWRGHLVRMININQQRQQLNQIIVLIDTLSTNTKNNLISILNLMNRQSTLPNLLTQLNDLIQSTTNNSDIAKLKQIFDMIKSDGQTLNYLLGEGINKLYPKILLIHNLNNRVFALAQGILDRIN
;
A
#
# COMPACT_ATOMS: atom_id res chain seq x y z
N MET A 1 -20.03 58.30 -69.11
CA MET A 1 -20.25 58.18 -70.57
C MET A 1 -19.20 57.23 -71.15
N LYS A 2 -19.66 56.22 -71.91
CA LYS A 2 -19.02 55.53 -73.08
C LYS A 2 -17.55 55.07 -72.92
N ARG A 3 -17.26 53.80 -72.58
CA ARG A 3 -17.11 52.57 -73.41
C ARG A 3 -15.89 52.51 -74.35
N SER A 4 -15.23 51.34 -74.30
CA SER A 4 -14.27 50.72 -75.24
C SER A 4 -12.79 51.10 -74.97
N ILE A 5 -11.78 50.21 -75.04
CA ILE A 5 -11.51 49.12 -76.00
C ILE A 5 -10.69 48.00 -75.32
N ILE A 6 -10.99 46.78 -75.79
CA ILE A 6 -10.50 45.45 -75.47
C ILE A 6 -9.08 45.22 -76.00
N PHE A 7 -8.20 44.57 -75.22
CA PHE A 7 -7.10 43.77 -75.79
C PHE A 7 -7.05 42.41 -75.07
N LYS A 8 -7.55 41.38 -75.75
CA LYS A 8 -7.45 39.98 -75.36
C LYS A 8 -6.11 39.44 -75.85
N TRP A 9 -5.33 38.82 -74.97
CA TRP A 9 -4.37 37.80 -75.37
C TRP A 9 -4.57 36.50 -74.58
N LEU A 10 -4.21 35.43 -75.27
CA LEU A 10 -4.69 34.05 -75.27
C LEU A 10 -4.67 33.24 -73.96
N LEU A 11 -5.55 32.22 -73.98
CA LEU A 11 -5.58 31.01 -73.15
C LEU A 11 -4.23 30.26 -73.07
N SER A 12 -3.96 29.68 -71.89
CA SER A 12 -3.27 28.38 -71.80
C SER A 12 -3.78 27.56 -70.60
N LEU A 13 -4.57 26.54 -70.96
CA LEU A 13 -4.59 25.15 -70.47
C LEU A 13 -4.59 24.83 -68.96
N SER A 14 -5.69 24.22 -68.55
CA SER A 14 -6.02 23.50 -67.32
C SER A 14 -4.98 22.47 -66.88
N ILE A 15 -4.82 22.28 -65.56
CA ILE A 15 -4.81 20.96 -64.89
C ILE A 15 -5.40 21.17 -63.47
N LEU A 16 -6.58 20.59 -63.24
CA LEU A 16 -7.08 20.30 -61.90
C LEU A 16 -6.23 19.16 -61.33
N LEU A 17 -5.46 19.42 -60.27
CA LEU A 17 -4.98 18.38 -59.37
C LEU A 17 -5.99 18.27 -58.20
N GLY A 18 -6.95 17.37 -58.36
CA GLY A 18 -7.78 16.89 -57.25
C GLY A 18 -6.92 16.02 -56.32
N ILE A 19 -6.34 16.62 -55.28
CA ILE A 19 -5.74 15.87 -54.19
C ILE A 19 -6.89 15.46 -53.26
N ALA A 20 -7.34 14.21 -53.39
CA ALA A 20 -8.19 13.59 -52.38
C ALA A 20 -7.35 13.44 -51.09
N VAL A 21 -7.54 14.35 -50.15
CA VAL A 21 -7.00 14.22 -48.79
C VAL A 21 -7.73 13.06 -48.13
N MET A 22 -7.17 11.85 -48.23
CA MET A 22 -7.59 10.73 -47.39
C MET A 22 -7.23 11.07 -45.95
N GLN A 23 -8.20 11.57 -45.19
CA GLN A 23 -8.07 11.68 -43.75
C GLN A 23 -7.87 10.27 -43.19
N PRO A 24 -6.80 10.01 -42.41
CA PRO A 24 -6.65 8.72 -41.76
C PRO A 24 -7.83 8.52 -40.80
N THR A 25 -8.70 7.58 -41.11
CA THR A 25 -9.73 7.12 -40.16
C THR A 25 -9.00 6.49 -38.97
N ALA A 26 -8.99 7.18 -37.84
CA ALA A 26 -8.54 6.61 -36.58
C ALA A 26 -9.49 5.45 -36.22
N VAL A 27 -9.09 4.23 -36.56
CA VAL A 27 -9.80 3.02 -36.14
C VAL A 27 -9.65 2.93 -34.62
N SER A 28 -10.71 3.27 -33.88
CA SER A 28 -10.76 3.09 -32.43
C SER A 28 -10.81 1.59 -32.13
N ALA A 29 -9.66 0.99 -31.84
CA ALA A 29 -9.56 -0.41 -31.44
C ALA A 29 -10.41 -0.64 -30.17
N LYS A 30 -11.50 -1.39 -30.31
CA LYS A 30 -12.40 -1.73 -29.19
C LYS A 30 -11.67 -2.65 -28.22
N THR A 31 -11.38 -2.17 -27.01
CA THR A 31 -10.71 -2.98 -25.98
C THR A 31 -11.63 -4.12 -25.54
N THR A 32 -11.14 -5.36 -25.63
CA THR A 32 -11.85 -6.54 -25.14
C THR A 32 -12.02 -6.49 -23.63
N ALA A 33 -13.25 -6.68 -23.14
CA ALA A 33 -13.56 -6.66 -21.71
C ALA A 33 -12.90 -7.82 -20.97
N ALA A 34 -12.37 -7.53 -19.78
CA ALA A 34 -11.84 -8.55 -18.88
C ALA A 34 -12.98 -9.39 -18.25
N LYS A 35 -12.70 -10.67 -17.98
CA LYS A 35 -13.60 -11.57 -17.27
C LYS A 35 -13.39 -11.43 -15.76
N THR A 36 -14.46 -11.24 -15.00
CA THR A 36 -14.43 -11.18 -13.53
C THR A 36 -14.91 -12.51 -12.96
N SER A 37 -14.07 -13.18 -12.15
CA SER A 37 -14.40 -14.53 -11.66
C SER A 37 -14.93 -14.58 -10.22
N SER A 38 -14.69 -13.54 -9.41
CA SER A 38 -15.24 -13.43 -8.05
C SER A 38 -15.11 -11.99 -7.57
N THR A 39 -16.09 -11.52 -6.78
CA THR A 39 -16.06 -10.23 -6.07
C THR A 39 -16.35 -10.45 -4.60
N GLN A 40 -15.57 -9.82 -3.71
CA GLN A 40 -15.77 -9.87 -2.27
C GLN A 40 -15.64 -8.47 -1.65
N THR A 41 -16.31 -8.23 -0.53
CA THR A 41 -16.11 -7.03 0.29
C THR A 41 -14.80 -7.13 1.06
N LEU A 42 -14.20 -5.98 1.34
CA LEU A 42 -12.96 -5.89 2.12
C LEU A 42 -13.22 -5.11 3.40
N THR A 43 -12.51 -5.49 4.47
CA THR A 43 -12.34 -4.62 5.64
C THR A 43 -11.66 -3.33 5.20
N LYS A 44 -12.24 -2.19 5.59
CA LYS A 44 -11.76 -0.87 5.19
C LYS A 44 -10.30 -0.69 5.62
N ALA A 45 -9.42 -0.49 4.65
CA ALA A 45 -8.01 -0.19 4.88
C ALA A 45 -7.56 0.96 3.97
N SER A 46 -6.61 1.75 4.46
CA SER A 46 -6.02 2.89 3.75
C SER A 46 -4.83 2.46 2.89
N TYR A 47 -4.71 3.06 1.71
CA TYR A 47 -3.67 2.78 0.73
C TYR A 47 -3.19 4.06 0.03
N ARG A 48 -1.96 4.03 -0.46
CA ARG A 48 -1.44 4.91 -1.50
C ARG A 48 -1.47 4.17 -2.83
N ALA A 49 -1.89 4.85 -3.89
CA ALA A 49 -1.72 4.35 -5.25
C ALA A 49 -0.35 4.83 -5.75
N VAL A 50 0.54 3.90 -6.08
CA VAL A 50 1.91 4.25 -6.52
C VAL A 50 2.04 4.34 -8.02
N SER A 51 1.21 3.62 -8.78
CA SER A 51 1.25 3.69 -10.24
C SER A 51 0.00 3.17 -10.97
N GLY A 52 -0.08 3.42 -12.27
CA GLY A 52 -1.03 2.81 -13.20
C GLY A 52 -2.43 3.43 -13.22
N TYR A 53 -3.40 2.75 -13.81
CA TYR A 53 -4.71 3.34 -14.12
C TYR A 53 -5.85 2.79 -13.28
N LEU A 54 -6.72 3.68 -12.81
CA LEU A 54 -8.01 3.32 -12.24
C LEU A 54 -9.02 3.14 -13.37
N TYR A 55 -9.79 2.07 -13.31
CA TYR A 55 -10.83 1.75 -14.29
C TYR A 55 -12.22 1.96 -13.69
N SER A 56 -13.18 2.38 -14.52
CA SER A 56 -14.56 2.60 -14.06
C SER A 56 -15.24 1.31 -13.58
N SER A 57 -14.80 0.15 -14.07
CA SER A 57 -15.36 -1.16 -13.75
C SER A 57 -14.32 -2.26 -13.80
N ALA A 58 -14.65 -3.42 -13.22
CA ALA A 58 -13.84 -4.63 -13.29
C ALA A 58 -13.70 -5.21 -14.73
N LYS A 59 -14.39 -4.65 -15.73
CA LYS A 59 -14.20 -4.99 -17.14
C LYS A 59 -12.91 -4.40 -17.72
N LEU A 60 -12.29 -3.43 -17.02
CA LEU A 60 -11.03 -2.78 -17.39
C LEU A 60 -11.01 -2.13 -18.79
N THR A 61 -12.18 -1.74 -19.32
CA THR A 61 -12.30 -1.14 -20.67
C THR A 61 -12.14 0.37 -20.68
N LYS A 62 -12.53 1.06 -19.60
CA LYS A 62 -12.49 2.53 -19.50
C LYS A 62 -11.61 2.95 -18.33
N LYS A 63 -10.48 3.58 -18.64
CA LYS A 63 -9.62 4.28 -17.68
C LYS A 63 -10.33 5.57 -17.26
N VAL A 64 -10.33 5.88 -15.97
CA VAL A 64 -10.98 7.08 -15.40
C VAL A 64 -9.98 8.00 -14.72
N HIS A 65 -8.89 7.46 -14.17
CA HIS A 65 -7.83 8.24 -13.54
C HIS A 65 -6.47 7.58 -13.78
N ASN A 66 -5.42 8.39 -13.87
CA ASN A 66 -4.04 7.92 -13.70
C ASN A 66 -3.65 8.07 -12.23
N ALA A 67 -3.25 6.98 -11.57
CA ALA A 67 -2.81 6.96 -10.18
C ALA A 67 -1.57 7.82 -9.95
N ASP A 68 -0.70 7.97 -10.95
CA ASP A 68 0.53 8.78 -10.86
C ASP A 68 0.23 10.26 -10.53
N ASN A 69 -0.97 10.74 -10.86
CA ASN A 69 -1.42 12.11 -10.56
C ASN A 69 -1.85 12.30 -9.09
N TYR A 70 -1.80 11.24 -8.27
CA TYR A 70 -2.33 11.25 -6.89
C TYR A 70 -1.33 10.73 -5.85
N PRO A 71 -0.05 11.14 -5.87
CA PRO A 71 1.00 10.54 -5.03
C PRO A 71 0.75 10.68 -3.53
N LEU A 72 0.07 11.76 -3.12
CA LEU A 72 -0.28 12.05 -1.71
C LEU A 72 -1.76 11.82 -1.38
N THR A 73 -2.52 11.16 -2.26
CA THR A 73 -3.94 10.86 -1.99
C THR A 73 -4.09 9.58 -1.19
N THR A 74 -4.91 9.62 -0.14
CA THR A 74 -5.28 8.42 0.62
C THR A 74 -6.51 7.79 -0.02
N PHE A 75 -6.37 6.54 -0.41
CA PHE A 75 -7.45 5.72 -0.92
C PHE A 75 -7.89 4.70 0.11
N TYR A 76 -9.16 4.32 0.07
CA TYR A 76 -9.73 3.23 0.85
C TYR A 76 -10.19 2.13 -0.09
N ALA A 77 -9.81 0.89 0.19
CA ALA A 77 -10.28 -0.27 -0.57
C ALA A 77 -11.57 -0.83 0.04
N TYR A 78 -12.56 -1.16 -0.81
CA TYR A 78 -13.88 -1.63 -0.38
C TYR A 78 -14.25 -2.98 -0.97
N LYS A 79 -13.78 -3.27 -2.19
CA LYS A 79 -14.08 -4.50 -2.92
C LYS A 79 -12.82 -5.07 -3.52
N SER A 80 -12.78 -6.39 -3.62
CA SER A 80 -11.73 -7.19 -4.25
C SER A 80 -12.35 -7.98 -5.40
N ALA A 81 -11.66 -8.07 -6.53
CA ALA A 81 -12.07 -8.94 -7.63
C ALA A 81 -10.89 -9.66 -8.27
N ASN A 82 -11.08 -10.93 -8.58
CA ASN A 82 -10.17 -11.70 -9.43
C ASN A 82 -10.54 -11.44 -10.89
N ILE A 83 -9.64 -10.82 -11.65
CA ILE A 83 -9.88 -10.40 -13.03
C ILE A 83 -8.91 -11.13 -13.96
N GLN A 84 -9.46 -11.75 -15.01
CA GLN A 84 -8.72 -12.33 -16.12
C GLN A 84 -8.80 -11.39 -17.33
N ARG A 85 -7.64 -10.92 -17.78
CA ARG A 85 -7.53 -10.11 -19.00
C ARG A 85 -7.68 -10.99 -20.25
N ALA A 86 -7.92 -10.35 -21.40
CA ALA A 86 -8.12 -11.05 -22.68
C ALA A 86 -6.92 -11.92 -23.08
N ASN A 87 -5.71 -11.57 -22.65
CA ASN A 87 -4.49 -12.35 -22.86
C ASN A 87 -4.34 -13.55 -21.89
N GLY A 88 -5.37 -13.89 -21.12
CA GLY A 88 -5.35 -15.02 -20.17
C GLY A 88 -4.79 -14.67 -18.78
N ASN A 89 -4.08 -13.56 -18.62
CA ASN A 89 -3.44 -13.18 -17.34
C ASN A 89 -4.47 -12.87 -16.26
N ARG A 90 -4.24 -13.42 -15.06
CA ARG A 90 -5.13 -13.26 -13.89
C ARG A 90 -4.47 -12.37 -12.84
N ALA A 91 -5.22 -11.43 -12.28
CA ALA A 91 -4.75 -10.54 -11.23
C ALA A 91 -5.89 -10.08 -10.32
N VAL A 92 -5.54 -9.73 -9.07
CA VAL A 92 -6.48 -9.17 -8.10
C VAL A 92 -6.53 -7.65 -8.24
N TYR A 93 -7.74 -7.11 -8.39
CA TYR A 93 -7.99 -5.68 -8.40
C TYR A 93 -8.79 -5.27 -7.19
N TYR A 94 -8.50 -4.08 -6.66
CA TYR A 94 -9.29 -3.46 -5.62
C TYR A 94 -10.08 -2.29 -6.19
N TYR A 95 -11.35 -2.19 -5.80
CA TYR A 95 -12.10 -0.96 -5.95
C TYR A 95 -11.69 -0.01 -4.83
N VAL A 96 -11.08 1.09 -5.22
CA VAL A 96 -10.57 2.13 -4.32
C VAL A 96 -11.33 3.43 -4.50
N ARG A 97 -11.45 4.19 -3.41
CA ARG A 97 -12.06 5.52 -3.39
C ARG A 97 -11.33 6.42 -2.40
N ASN A 98 -11.07 7.66 -2.78
CA ASN A 98 -10.45 8.65 -1.88
C ASN A 98 -11.46 9.20 -0.85
N GLY A 99 -10.97 9.90 0.18
CA GLY A 99 -11.82 10.34 1.30
C GLY A 99 -13.04 11.20 0.92
N ASN A 100 -12.92 12.03 -0.12
CA ASN A 100 -14.03 12.88 -0.61
C ASN A 100 -14.87 12.22 -1.73
N GLY A 101 -14.56 10.98 -2.11
CA GLY A 101 -15.30 10.21 -3.10
C GLY A 101 -15.09 10.59 -4.57
N LYS A 102 -14.38 11.69 -4.88
CA LYS A 102 -14.24 12.22 -6.25
C LYS A 102 -13.33 11.39 -7.14
N VAL A 103 -12.37 10.67 -6.55
CA VAL A 103 -11.42 9.82 -7.29
C VAL A 103 -11.67 8.38 -6.87
N SER A 104 -12.16 7.56 -7.79
CA SER A 104 -12.45 6.15 -7.53
C SER A 104 -12.32 5.28 -8.77
N GLY A 105 -12.16 3.98 -8.55
CA GLY A 105 -12.10 2.99 -9.62
C GLY A 105 -11.40 1.71 -9.20
N TRP A 106 -11.34 0.78 -10.13
CA TRP A 106 -10.63 -0.49 -9.99
C TRP A 106 -9.17 -0.31 -10.34
N LEU A 107 -8.27 -0.59 -9.40
CA LEU A 107 -6.82 -0.55 -9.59
C LEU A 107 -6.22 -1.92 -9.26
N TRP A 108 -5.18 -2.30 -9.98
CA TRP A 108 -4.44 -3.52 -9.66
C TRP A 108 -3.83 -3.41 -8.26
N ARG A 109 -4.05 -4.43 -7.43
CA ARG A 109 -3.54 -4.49 -6.04
C ARG A 109 -2.03 -4.25 -5.95
N GLY A 110 -1.25 -4.70 -6.94
CA GLY A 110 0.20 -4.54 -6.94
C GLY A 110 0.68 -3.09 -7.03
N HIS A 111 -0.20 -2.17 -7.46
CA HIS A 111 0.08 -0.73 -7.46
C HIS A 111 -0.48 0.00 -6.23
N LEU A 112 -0.89 -0.75 -5.21
CA LEU A 112 -1.37 -0.18 -3.96
C LEU A 112 -0.39 -0.53 -2.85
N VAL A 113 0.04 0.49 -2.12
CA VAL A 113 0.83 0.33 -0.90
C VAL A 113 -0.09 0.61 0.28
N ARG A 114 -0.25 -0.38 1.17
CA ARG A 114 -1.09 -0.22 2.35
C ARG A 114 -0.46 0.80 3.29
N MET A 115 -1.25 1.79 3.70
CA MET A 115 -0.82 2.75 4.71
C MET A 115 -0.92 2.09 6.08
N ILE A 116 0.18 2.14 6.82
CA ILE A 116 0.21 1.73 8.22
C ILE A 116 -0.09 2.97 9.06
N ASN A 117 -1.00 2.85 10.03
CA ASN A 117 -1.28 3.95 10.95
C ASN A 117 -0.11 4.08 11.94
N ILE A 118 0.89 4.88 11.57
CA ILE A 118 2.07 5.13 12.40
C ILE A 118 1.75 5.92 13.67
N ASN A 119 0.63 6.66 13.71
CA ASN A 119 0.27 7.45 14.90
C ASN A 119 -0.22 6.53 16.02
N GLN A 120 -1.01 5.52 15.70
CA GLN A 120 -1.40 4.49 16.66
C GLN A 120 -0.17 3.75 17.20
N GLN A 121 0.76 3.37 16.32
CA GLN A 121 2.01 2.70 16.72
C GLN A 121 2.90 3.59 17.60
N ARG A 122 2.98 4.89 17.31
CA ARG A 122 3.68 5.86 18.16
C ARG A 122 3.02 6.00 19.53
N GLN A 123 1.68 6.03 19.58
CA GLN A 123 0.95 6.05 20.85
C GLN A 123 1.21 4.79 21.67
N GLN A 124 1.19 3.61 21.04
CA GLN A 124 1.51 2.33 21.70
C GLN A 124 2.96 2.31 22.20
N LEU A 125 3.92 2.79 21.40
CA LEU A 125 5.31 2.92 21.86
C LEU A 125 5.43 3.86 23.06
N ASN A 126 4.77 5.02 23.04
CA ASN A 126 4.79 5.94 24.17
C ASN A 126 4.15 5.32 25.43
N GLN A 127 3.09 4.53 25.26
CA GLN A 127 2.49 3.77 26.37
C GLN A 127 3.46 2.73 26.94
N ILE A 128 4.19 2.00 26.08
CA ILE A 128 5.25 1.08 26.52
C ILE A 128 6.30 1.83 27.34
N ILE A 129 6.80 2.98 26.86
CA ILE A 129 7.81 3.77 27.59
C ILE A 129 7.29 4.21 28.96
N VAL A 130 6.07 4.76 29.04
CA VAL A 130 5.46 5.17 30.32
C VAL A 130 5.34 3.98 31.28
N LEU A 131 4.93 2.81 30.80
CA LEU A 131 4.86 1.61 31.63
C LEU A 131 6.25 1.22 32.14
N ILE A 132 7.29 1.31 31.30
CA ILE A 132 8.67 0.99 31.68
C ILE A 132 9.20 1.96 32.72
N ASP A 133 8.95 3.26 32.56
CA ASP A 133 9.42 4.29 33.50
C ASP A 133 8.76 4.20 34.87
N THR A 134 7.57 3.60 34.94
CA THR A 134 6.86 3.37 36.20
C THR A 134 7.17 2.02 36.84
N LEU A 135 8.01 1.17 36.24
CA LEU A 135 8.48 -0.06 36.88
C LEU A 135 9.42 0.25 38.06
N SER A 136 9.52 -0.69 39.01
CA SER A 136 10.62 -0.62 39.98
C SER A 136 11.98 -0.71 39.30
N THR A 137 13.01 -0.11 39.90
CA THR A 137 14.36 -0.05 39.35
C THR A 137 14.91 -1.43 38.96
N ASN A 138 14.69 -2.44 39.81
CA ASN A 138 15.17 -3.79 39.54
C ASN A 138 14.48 -4.40 38.31
N THR A 139 13.15 -4.30 38.23
CA THR A 139 12.38 -4.81 37.08
C THR A 139 12.74 -4.06 35.80
N LYS A 140 12.90 -2.73 35.87
CA LYS A 140 13.34 -1.89 34.74
C LYS A 140 14.72 -2.33 34.24
N ASN A 141 15.68 -2.57 35.12
CA ASN A 141 17.03 -3.01 34.75
C ASN A 141 17.05 -4.40 34.11
N ASN A 142 16.25 -5.33 34.64
CA ASN A 142 16.11 -6.67 34.05
C ASN A 142 15.48 -6.59 32.65
N LEU A 143 14.46 -5.74 32.47
CA LEU A 143 13.86 -5.50 31.16
C LEU A 143 14.86 -4.88 30.17
N ILE A 144 15.63 -3.87 30.60
CA ILE A 144 16.70 -3.27 29.78
C ILE A 144 17.73 -4.34 29.37
N SER A 145 18.09 -5.23 30.28
CA SER A 145 19.02 -6.33 29.99
C SER A 145 18.47 -7.27 28.91
N ILE A 146 17.18 -7.64 28.98
CA ILE A 146 16.50 -8.43 27.94
C ILE A 146 16.53 -7.71 26.60
N LEU A 147 16.24 -6.41 26.56
CA LEU A 147 16.24 -5.61 25.33
C LEU A 147 17.65 -5.54 24.71
N ASN A 148 18.70 -5.39 25.53
CA ASN A 148 20.09 -5.40 25.08
C ASN A 148 20.53 -6.75 24.49
N LEU A 149 19.92 -7.86 24.91
CA LEU A 149 20.18 -9.19 24.33
C LEU A 149 19.55 -9.38 22.93
N MET A 150 18.61 -8.52 22.53
CA MET A 150 17.96 -8.62 21.22
C MET A 150 18.94 -8.23 20.11
N ASN A 151 19.11 -9.12 19.14
CA ASN A 151 19.98 -8.95 17.98
C ASN A 151 19.20 -9.22 16.67
N ARG A 152 19.86 -9.10 15.52
CA ARG A 152 19.23 -9.28 14.20
C ARG A 152 18.71 -10.70 13.93
N GLN A 153 19.06 -11.67 14.77
CA GLN A 153 18.59 -13.05 14.70
C GLN A 153 17.44 -13.31 15.68
N SER A 154 17.23 -12.43 16.67
CA SER A 154 16.13 -12.53 17.62
C SER A 154 14.78 -12.42 16.90
N THR A 155 13.90 -13.36 17.22
CA THR A 155 12.52 -13.43 16.71
C THR A 155 11.54 -12.88 17.74
N LEU A 156 10.30 -12.60 17.31
CA LEU A 156 9.24 -12.16 18.22
C LEU A 156 8.99 -13.18 19.35
N PRO A 157 8.91 -14.51 19.08
CA PRO A 157 8.89 -15.52 20.13
C PRO A 157 10.02 -15.41 21.15
N ASN A 158 11.26 -15.13 20.72
CA ASN A 158 12.38 -15.00 21.68
C ASN A 158 12.15 -13.86 22.67
N LEU A 159 11.73 -12.69 22.19
CA LEU A 159 11.43 -11.54 23.03
C LEU A 159 10.25 -11.83 23.98
N LEU A 160 9.17 -12.42 23.46
CA LEU A 160 7.99 -12.76 24.26
C LEU A 160 8.31 -13.79 25.35
N THR A 161 9.13 -14.80 25.05
CA THR A 161 9.60 -15.77 26.06
C THR A 161 10.37 -15.07 27.18
N GLN A 162 11.38 -14.26 26.83
CA GLN A 162 12.18 -13.54 27.84
C GLN A 162 11.33 -12.59 28.70
N LEU A 163 10.37 -11.88 28.09
CA LEU A 163 9.41 -11.05 28.83
C LEU A 163 8.52 -11.86 29.76
N ASN A 164 8.05 -13.03 29.32
CA ASN A 164 7.27 -13.93 30.15
C ASN A 164 8.10 -14.45 31.33
N ASP A 165 9.35 -14.81 31.11
CA ASP A 165 10.24 -15.28 32.18
C ASP A 165 10.51 -14.16 33.22
N LEU A 166 10.63 -12.90 32.77
CA LEU A 166 10.66 -11.74 33.67
C LEU A 166 9.35 -11.59 34.45
N ILE A 167 8.20 -11.76 33.80
CA ILE A 167 6.89 -11.71 34.46
C ILE A 167 6.80 -12.78 35.58
N GLN A 168 7.26 -14.00 35.31
CA GLN A 168 7.19 -15.10 36.29
C GLN A 168 8.18 -14.93 37.45
N SER A 169 9.33 -14.30 37.23
CA SER A 169 10.35 -14.05 38.26
C SER A 169 10.11 -12.77 39.08
N THR A 170 9.22 -11.89 38.62
CA THR A 170 8.87 -10.65 39.32
C THR A 170 7.89 -10.92 40.45
N THR A 171 8.16 -10.40 41.65
CA THR A 171 7.27 -10.54 42.82
C THR A 171 6.34 -9.35 43.04
N ASN A 172 6.66 -8.18 42.49
CA ASN A 172 5.86 -6.97 42.64
C ASN A 172 4.62 -7.02 41.73
N ASN A 173 3.42 -7.06 42.33
CA ASN A 173 2.16 -7.15 41.60
C ASN A 173 1.89 -5.99 40.62
N SER A 174 2.33 -4.77 40.96
CA SER A 174 2.18 -3.61 40.07
C SER A 174 3.05 -3.76 38.83
N ASP A 175 4.30 -4.21 39.00
CA ASP A 175 5.22 -4.47 37.91
C ASP A 175 4.76 -5.63 37.03
N ILE A 176 4.25 -6.72 37.63
CA ILE A 176 3.65 -7.84 36.88
C ILE A 176 2.53 -7.34 35.96
N ALA A 177 1.64 -6.47 36.46
CA ALA A 177 0.55 -5.92 35.66
C ALA A 177 1.05 -5.08 34.49
N LYS A 178 2.05 -4.22 34.72
CA LYS A 178 2.67 -3.39 33.67
C LYS A 178 3.41 -4.24 32.63
N LEU A 179 4.17 -5.24 33.06
CA LEU A 179 4.88 -6.17 32.17
C LEU A 179 3.91 -6.97 31.29
N LYS A 180 2.78 -7.43 31.85
CA LYS A 180 1.71 -8.08 31.05
C LYS A 180 1.15 -7.15 29.98
N GLN A 181 0.91 -5.88 30.32
CA GLN A 181 0.46 -4.88 29.33
C GLN A 181 1.51 -4.67 28.23
N ILE A 182 2.80 -4.55 28.59
CA ILE A 182 3.89 -4.45 27.62
C ILE A 182 3.93 -5.69 26.71
N PHE A 183 3.84 -6.90 27.28
CA PHE A 183 3.82 -8.16 26.56
C PHE A 183 2.68 -8.21 25.54
N ASP A 184 1.45 -7.86 25.96
CA ASP A 184 0.28 -7.90 25.09
C ASP A 184 0.37 -6.88 23.95
N MET A 185 0.86 -5.66 24.23
CA MET A 185 1.09 -4.64 23.21
C MET A 185 2.10 -5.11 22.15
N ILE A 186 3.25 -5.64 22.58
CA ILE A 186 4.29 -6.16 21.67
C ILE A 186 3.76 -7.32 20.83
N LYS A 187 3.01 -8.25 21.44
CA LYS A 187 2.42 -9.40 20.75
C LYS A 187 1.41 -8.97 19.69
N SER A 188 0.49 -8.06 20.03
CA SER A 188 -0.55 -7.57 19.13
C SER A 188 0.03 -6.84 17.91
N ASP A 189 1.03 -5.97 18.13
CA ASP A 189 1.67 -5.22 17.05
C ASP A 189 2.49 -6.13 16.13
N GLY A 190 3.18 -7.12 16.72
CA GLY A 190 3.91 -8.14 15.97
C GLY A 190 2.99 -8.99 15.07
N GLN A 191 1.82 -9.40 15.57
CA GLN A 191 0.82 -10.12 14.78
C GLN A 191 0.23 -9.26 13.67
N THR A 192 -0.06 -7.99 13.96
CA THR A 192 -0.55 -7.04 12.97
C THR A 192 0.44 -6.91 11.82
N LEU A 193 1.72 -6.67 12.12
CA LEU A 193 2.77 -6.55 11.10
C LEU A 193 2.93 -7.84 10.29
N ASN A 194 2.88 -9.00 10.93
CA ASN A 194 2.93 -10.29 10.24
C ASN A 194 1.74 -10.47 9.28
N TYR A 195 0.52 -10.10 9.70
CA TYR A 195 -0.67 -10.15 8.85
C TYR A 195 -0.58 -9.20 7.64
N LEU A 196 -0.12 -7.96 7.84
CA LEU A 196 0.05 -6.99 6.75
C LEU A 196 1.05 -7.47 5.69
N LEU A 197 2.10 -8.15 6.12
CA LEU A 197 3.11 -8.72 5.23
C LEU A 197 2.60 -10.01 4.57
N GLY A 198 1.91 -10.88 5.30
CA GLY A 198 1.31 -12.11 4.77
C GLY A 198 0.30 -11.84 3.65
N GLU A 199 -0.61 -10.88 3.84
CA GLU A 199 -1.61 -10.49 2.83
C GLU A 199 -1.00 -9.82 1.57
N GLY A 200 0.13 -9.13 1.73
CA GLY A 200 0.87 -8.50 0.63
C GLY A 200 1.77 -9.47 -0.14
N ILE A 201 2.46 -10.38 0.56
CA ILE A 201 3.66 -11.07 0.09
C ILE A 201 3.46 -12.56 -0.17
N ASN A 202 2.46 -13.23 0.43
CA ASN A 202 2.11 -14.62 0.07
C ASN A 202 1.73 -14.81 -1.41
N LYS A 203 1.68 -13.73 -2.19
CA LYS A 203 1.44 -13.74 -3.64
C LYS A 203 2.67 -13.34 -4.48
N LEU A 204 3.80 -12.92 -3.90
CA LEU A 204 4.91 -12.27 -4.65
C LEU A 204 6.37 -12.49 -4.17
N TYR A 205 6.70 -13.09 -3.01
CA TYR A 205 8.11 -13.24 -2.57
C TYR A 205 8.38 -14.44 -1.62
N PRO A 206 9.59 -15.07 -1.63
CA PRO A 206 9.92 -16.23 -0.78
C PRO A 206 9.93 -15.96 0.73
N LYS A 207 9.47 -16.98 1.48
CA LYS A 207 9.34 -17.05 2.95
C LYS A 207 10.59 -16.63 3.74
N ILE A 208 11.80 -16.83 3.20
CA ILE A 208 13.07 -16.53 3.88
C ILE A 208 13.28 -15.02 4.07
N LEU A 209 12.92 -14.19 3.08
CA LEU A 209 13.03 -12.73 3.20
C LEU A 209 12.05 -12.15 4.24
N LEU A 210 10.90 -12.80 4.44
CA LEU A 210 9.92 -12.43 5.47
C LEU A 210 10.47 -12.63 6.88
N ILE A 211 11.14 -13.76 7.12
CA ILE A 211 11.74 -14.08 8.41
C ILE A 211 12.83 -13.05 8.75
N HIS A 212 13.70 -12.72 7.79
CA HIS A 212 14.77 -11.73 8.01
C HIS A 212 14.20 -10.33 8.32
N ASN A 213 13.14 -9.91 7.63
CA ASN A 213 12.48 -8.62 7.90
C ASN A 213 11.81 -8.58 9.27
N LEU A 214 11.24 -9.69 9.74
CA LEU A 214 10.64 -9.76 11.08
C LEU A 214 11.71 -9.69 12.17
N ASN A 215 12.83 -10.39 12.02
CA ASN A 215 13.91 -10.34 13.00
C ASN A 215 14.56 -8.95 13.08
N ASN A 216 14.82 -8.31 11.93
CA ASN A 216 15.32 -6.92 11.90
C ASN A 216 14.37 -5.94 12.60
N ARG A 217 13.06 -6.19 12.59
CA ARG A 217 12.07 -5.34 13.27
C ARG A 217 12.06 -5.56 14.78
N VAL A 218 12.24 -6.80 15.25
CA VAL A 218 12.38 -7.08 16.69
C VAL A 218 13.62 -6.39 17.23
N PHE A 219 14.74 -6.51 16.50
CA PHE A 219 15.96 -5.77 16.80
C PHE A 219 15.72 -4.25 16.83
N ALA A 220 15.11 -3.69 15.79
CA ALA A 220 14.84 -2.25 15.71
C ALA A 220 13.87 -1.75 16.80
N LEU A 221 12.89 -2.56 17.21
CA LEU A 221 12.00 -2.26 18.32
C LEU A 221 12.78 -2.18 19.63
N ALA A 222 13.61 -3.19 19.92
CA ALA A 222 14.41 -3.23 21.14
C ALA A 222 15.34 -2.01 21.23
N GLN A 223 16.06 -1.70 20.14
CA GLN A 223 16.91 -0.51 20.06
C GLN A 223 16.11 0.78 20.21
N GLY A 224 15.00 0.93 19.50
CA GLY A 224 14.18 2.15 19.58
C GLY A 224 13.50 2.35 20.95
N ILE A 225 13.30 1.29 21.73
CA ILE A 225 12.85 1.37 23.13
C ILE A 225 14.03 1.80 24.02
N LEU A 226 15.21 1.17 23.86
CA LEU A 226 16.42 1.53 24.62
C LEU A 226 16.80 3.00 24.43
N ASP A 227 16.78 3.50 23.19
CA ASP A 227 17.08 4.90 22.84
C ASP A 227 16.16 5.92 23.52
N ARG A 228 14.99 5.50 24.00
CA ARG A 228 13.98 6.39 24.63
C ARG A 228 13.95 6.29 26.15
N ILE A 229 14.55 5.24 26.72
CA ILE A 229 14.61 5.01 28.17
C ILE A 229 15.91 5.56 28.75
N ASN A 230 16.98 5.59 27.95
CA ASN A 230 18.25 6.22 28.27
C ASN A 230 18.22 7.72 27.98
#